data_AF-A0A7V6I431-F1
#
_entry.id   AF-A0A7V6I431-F1
#
_cell.length_a   1.000
_cell.length_b   1.000
_cell.length_c   1.000
_cell.angle_alpha   90.00
_cell.angle_beta   90.00
_cell.angle_gamma   90.00
#
_symmetry.space_group_name_H-M   'P 1'
#
loop_
_entity.id
_entity.type
_entity.pdbx_description
1 polymer ?
#
loop_
_entity_poly.entity_id
_entity_poly.type
_entity_poly.pdbx_seq_one_letter_code
_entity_poly.pdbx_strand_id
1 'polypeptide(L)'
;MKIGEITLRERPVLLAPMEDITDPSFRMICKSFGADLMYTEFISSDGLIRDGAKSVKKLDIFPEERPVGIQIYGHLIDAMVEAAKIAEQAEPDLIDINFGCPVKKIANRGAGSGMMRDVPLMVAMTDAIVKSVKLPVTVKTRLGWDE
;
A
#
# COMPACT_ATOMS: atom_id res chain seq x y z
N MET A 1 -6.48 17.04 -7.61
CA MET A 1 -6.95 16.10 -6.54
C MET A 1 -6.06 16.29 -5.32
N LYS A 2 -6.56 16.11 -4.08
CA LYS A 2 -5.76 16.23 -2.85
C LYS A 2 -5.87 14.96 -2.00
N ILE A 3 -4.73 14.44 -1.50
CA ILE A 3 -4.64 13.28 -0.60
C ILE A 3 -3.80 13.70 0.60
N GLY A 4 -4.43 13.98 1.75
CA GLY A 4 -3.73 14.63 2.86
C GLY A 4 -3.05 15.92 2.39
N GLU A 5 -1.75 16.08 2.59
CA GLU A 5 -0.99 17.24 2.09
C GLU A 5 -0.50 17.12 0.63
N ILE A 6 -0.66 15.95 0.00
CA ILE A 6 -0.26 15.73 -1.39
C ILE A 6 -1.25 16.43 -2.32
N THR A 7 -0.77 17.41 -3.08
CA THR A 7 -1.56 18.12 -4.10
C THR A 7 -1.19 17.62 -5.49
N LEU A 8 -2.12 16.98 -6.17
CA LEU A 8 -1.98 16.49 -7.54
C LEU A 8 -2.77 17.36 -8.51
N ARG A 9 -2.42 17.32 -9.80
CA ARG A 9 -3.15 18.01 -10.88
C ARG A 9 -4.64 17.65 -10.93
N GLU A 10 -5.41 18.37 -11.74
CA GLU A 10 -6.87 18.21 -11.84
C GLU A 10 -7.28 16.76 -12.17
N ARG A 11 -6.60 16.14 -13.14
CA ARG A 11 -6.82 14.77 -13.59
C ARG A 11 -5.54 13.95 -13.44
N PRO A 12 -5.23 13.48 -12.22
CA PRO A 12 -3.98 12.77 -11.99
C PRO A 12 -4.05 11.34 -12.51
N VAL A 13 -2.90 10.82 -12.92
CA VAL A 13 -2.68 9.43 -13.32
C VAL A 13 -1.83 8.78 -12.25
N LEU A 14 -2.38 7.76 -11.59
CA LEU A 14 -1.74 7.03 -10.51
C LEU A 14 -1.25 5.70 -11.06
N LEU A 15 0.04 5.38 -10.87
CA LEU A 15 0.57 4.08 -11.27
C LEU A 15 0.11 3.02 -10.26
N ALA A 16 -0.65 2.02 -10.74
CA ALA A 16 -1.13 0.96 -9.86
C ALA A 16 0.03 0.10 -9.31
N PRO A 17 -0.04 -0.36 -8.05
CA PRO A 17 0.94 -1.27 -7.47
C PRO A 17 0.85 -2.66 -8.10
N MET A 18 1.98 -3.21 -8.54
CA MET A 18 2.07 -4.47 -9.26
C MET A 18 3.31 -5.25 -8.80
N GLU A 19 3.09 -6.38 -8.12
CA GLU A 19 4.16 -7.29 -7.68
C GLU A 19 5.10 -7.68 -8.81
N ASP A 20 6.41 -7.64 -8.55
CA ASP A 20 7.51 -7.90 -9.48
C ASP A 20 7.57 -6.96 -10.70
N ILE A 21 6.81 -5.86 -10.70
CA ILE A 21 6.76 -4.88 -11.80
C ILE A 21 7.09 -3.47 -11.31
N THR A 22 6.43 -2.98 -10.26
CA THR A 22 6.55 -1.58 -9.80
C THR A 22 7.73 -1.37 -8.87
N ASP A 23 8.90 -1.82 -9.30
CA ASP A 23 10.18 -1.53 -8.64
C ASP A 23 10.59 -0.05 -8.87
N PRO A 24 11.64 0.46 -8.18
CA PRO A 24 12.05 1.84 -8.36
C PRO A 24 12.38 2.24 -9.80
N SER A 25 13.02 1.34 -10.57
CA SER A 25 13.40 1.61 -11.95
C SER A 25 12.18 1.84 -12.83
N PHE A 26 11.16 0.98 -12.70
CA PHE A 26 9.92 1.10 -13.44
C PHE A 26 9.12 2.34 -13.04
N ARG A 27 9.05 2.63 -11.75
CA ARG A 27 8.36 3.83 -11.23
C ARG A 27 9.00 5.12 -11.75
N MET A 28 10.33 5.21 -11.77
CA MET A 28 11.06 6.35 -12.36
C MET A 28 10.74 6.52 -13.85
N ILE A 29 10.68 5.43 -14.62
CA ILE A 29 10.28 5.50 -16.03
C ILE A 29 8.85 6.04 -16.12
N CYS A 30 7.88 5.44 -15.44
CA CYS A 30 6.49 5.94 -15.46
C CYS A 30 6.36 7.41 -15.05
N LYS A 31 7.16 7.85 -14.07
CA LYS A 31 7.22 9.26 -13.65
C LYS A 31 7.67 10.17 -14.79
N SER A 32 8.71 9.79 -15.53
CA SER A 32 9.18 10.57 -16.70
C SER A 32 8.16 10.64 -17.85
N PHE A 33 7.22 9.69 -17.91
CA PHE A 33 6.10 9.68 -18.86
C PHE A 33 4.81 10.32 -18.31
N GLY A 34 4.85 10.94 -17.12
CA GLY A 34 3.75 11.76 -16.60
C GLY A 34 2.81 11.08 -15.60
N ALA A 35 3.24 10.01 -14.94
CA ALA A 35 2.57 9.51 -13.74
C ALA A 35 2.72 10.51 -12.58
N ASP A 36 1.62 10.78 -11.87
CA ASP A 36 1.55 11.83 -10.85
C ASP A 36 1.86 11.32 -9.45
N LEU A 37 1.54 10.06 -9.17
CA LEU A 37 1.78 9.37 -7.90
C LEU A 37 2.00 7.89 -8.19
N MET A 38 3.03 7.33 -7.56
CA MET A 38 3.44 5.94 -7.76
C MET A 38 3.17 5.16 -6.48
N TYR A 39 3.06 3.84 -6.61
CA TYR A 39 2.99 2.94 -5.47
C TYR A 39 4.08 1.88 -5.60
N THR A 40 4.61 1.44 -4.46
CA THR A 40 5.50 0.28 -4.43
C THR A 40 4.77 -0.98 -4.89
N GLU A 41 5.51 -2.06 -5.09
CA GLU A 41 4.93 -3.39 -4.98
C GLU A 41 4.23 -3.56 -3.61
N PHE A 42 3.32 -4.53 -3.48
CA PHE A 42 2.64 -4.74 -2.19
C PHE A 42 3.45 -5.63 -1.25
N ILE A 43 3.58 -5.16 -0.01
CA ILE A 43 4.47 -5.76 0.98
C ILE A 43 3.66 -6.47 2.07
N SER A 44 4.02 -7.73 2.35
CA SER A 44 3.40 -8.51 3.42
C SER A 44 3.77 -7.93 4.78
N SER A 45 2.79 -7.68 5.65
CA SER A 45 3.01 -7.29 7.05
C SER A 45 3.93 -8.28 7.78
N ASP A 46 3.66 -9.58 7.68
CA ASP A 46 4.52 -10.63 8.23
C ASP A 46 5.95 -10.58 7.69
N GLY A 47 6.10 -10.18 6.42
CA GLY A 47 7.41 -10.10 5.76
C GLY A 47 8.23 -8.91 6.24
N LEU A 48 7.59 -7.78 6.52
CA LEU A 48 8.24 -6.60 7.09
C LEU A 48 8.63 -6.81 8.55
N ILE A 49 7.73 -7.34 9.38
CA ILE A 49 7.99 -7.55 10.82
C ILE A 49 9.15 -8.52 11.05
N ARG A 50 9.27 -9.54 10.20
CA ARG A 50 10.34 -10.54 10.29
C ARG A 50 11.64 -10.11 9.62
N ASP A 51 11.76 -8.84 9.21
CA ASP A 51 12.91 -8.28 8.51
C ASP A 51 13.30 -9.12 7.28
N GLY A 52 12.29 -9.57 6.53
CA GLY A 52 12.51 -10.36 5.33
C GLY A 52 13.19 -9.50 4.26
N ALA A 53 14.43 -9.82 3.88
CA ALA A 53 15.24 -9.03 2.95
C ALA A 53 14.50 -8.59 1.67
N LYS A 54 13.64 -9.46 1.11
CA LYS A 54 12.80 -9.12 -0.06
C LYS A 54 11.74 -8.07 0.25
N SER A 55 11.12 -8.12 1.43
CA SER A 55 10.11 -7.14 1.87
C SER A 55 10.76 -5.81 2.21
N VAL A 56 11.92 -5.82 2.86
CA VAL A 56 12.67 -4.60 3.20
C VAL A 56 13.13 -3.88 1.95
N LYS A 57 13.66 -4.59 0.95
CA LYS A 57 14.06 -4.01 -0.33
C LYS A 57 12.92 -3.26 -1.04
N LYS A 58 11.67 -3.69 -0.86
CA LYS A 58 10.50 -3.01 -1.47
C LYS A 58 10.18 -1.66 -0.82
N LEU A 59 10.79 -1.34 0.32
CA LEU A 59 10.72 -0.04 0.96
C LEU A 59 11.62 1.00 0.28
N ASP A 60 12.52 0.59 -0.62
CA ASP A 60 13.41 1.52 -1.33
C ASP A 60 12.59 2.53 -2.14
N ILE A 61 12.72 3.80 -1.78
CA ILE A 61 12.12 4.95 -2.45
C ILE A 61 13.19 5.98 -2.77
N PHE A 62 13.12 6.55 -3.97
CA PHE A 62 14.08 7.56 -4.45
C PHE A 62 13.40 8.91 -4.73
N PRO A 63 14.10 10.05 -4.58
CA PRO A 63 13.53 11.37 -4.84
C PRO A 63 12.91 11.53 -6.25
N GLU A 64 13.48 10.89 -7.26
CA GLU A 64 13.12 11.03 -8.68
C GLU A 64 11.75 10.44 -9.01
N GLU A 65 11.26 9.52 -8.19
CA GLU A 65 9.96 8.87 -8.33
C GLU A 65 8.92 9.45 -7.37
N ARG A 66 9.18 10.54 -6.65
CA ARG A 66 8.19 11.08 -5.71
C ARG A 66 7.06 11.85 -6.42
N PRO A 67 5.82 11.84 -5.87
CA PRO A 67 5.42 11.18 -4.63
C PRO A 67 5.20 9.66 -4.78
N VAL A 68 5.50 8.89 -3.74
CA VAL A 68 5.33 7.43 -3.67
C VAL A 68 4.56 6.99 -2.44
N GLY A 69 3.58 6.10 -2.62
CA GLY A 69 2.92 5.37 -1.54
C GLY A 69 3.51 3.97 -1.32
N ILE A 70 3.68 3.54 -0.07
CA ILE A 70 3.98 2.13 0.24
C ILE A 70 2.68 1.38 0.46
N GLN A 71 2.46 0.31 -0.33
CA GLN A 71 1.30 -0.55 -0.16
C GLN A 71 1.62 -1.76 0.72
N ILE A 72 0.89 -1.93 1.82
CA ILE A 72 1.00 -3.08 2.73
C ILE A 72 -0.24 -3.99 2.68
N TYR A 73 -0.08 -5.26 3.05
CA TYR A 73 -1.20 -6.20 3.18
C TYR A 73 -1.02 -7.21 4.31
N GLY A 74 -2.14 -7.70 4.83
CA GLY A 74 -2.20 -8.61 5.97
C GLY A 74 -3.63 -8.88 6.40
N HIS A 75 -3.78 -9.69 7.45
CA HIS A 75 -5.08 -10.12 7.98
C HIS A 75 -5.23 -9.92 9.50
N LEU A 76 -4.15 -9.52 10.18
CA LEU A 76 -4.13 -9.25 11.62
C LEU A 76 -3.91 -7.75 11.84
N ILE A 77 -4.74 -7.13 12.67
CA ILE A 77 -4.68 -5.68 12.94
C ILE A 77 -3.31 -5.29 13.49
N ASP A 78 -2.85 -5.97 14.55
CA ASP A 78 -1.59 -5.62 15.23
C ASP A 78 -0.40 -5.70 14.28
N ALA A 79 -0.32 -6.75 13.47
CA ALA A 79 0.74 -6.92 12.48
C ALA A 79 0.67 -5.84 11.38
N MET A 80 -0.54 -5.44 10.96
CA MET A 80 -0.70 -4.38 9.97
C MET A 80 -0.32 -3.00 10.52
N VAL A 81 -0.63 -2.73 11.79
CA VAL A 81 -0.21 -1.51 12.49
C VAL A 81 1.31 -1.45 12.61
N GLU A 82 1.95 -2.55 13.01
CA GLU A 82 3.40 -2.62 13.10
C GLU A 82 4.06 -2.44 11.72
N ALA A 83 3.54 -3.11 10.69
CA ALA A 83 4.01 -2.97 9.32
C ALA A 83 3.86 -1.54 8.78
N ALA A 84 2.76 -0.84 9.11
CA ALA A 84 2.55 0.56 8.73
C ALA A 84 3.58 1.48 9.38
N LYS A 85 3.92 1.27 10.66
CA LYS A 85 4.97 2.02 11.35
C LYS A 85 6.35 1.76 10.77
N ILE A 86 6.67 0.52 10.41
CA ILE A 86 7.92 0.16 9.73
C ILE A 86 7.97 0.84 8.36
N ALA A 87 6.89 0.77 7.58
CA ALA A 87 6.80 1.41 6.28
C ALA A 87 6.94 2.94 6.36
N GLU A 88 6.36 3.59 7.39
CA GLU A 88 6.49 5.03 7.62
C GLU A 88 7.95 5.46 7.84
N GLN A 89 8.80 4.59 8.41
CA GLN A 89 10.23 4.88 8.60
C GLN A 89 11.01 4.98 7.29
N ALA A 90 10.48 4.43 6.19
CA ALA A 90 11.03 4.63 4.84
C ALA A 90 10.63 5.97 4.22
N GLU A 91 9.91 6.81 4.98
CA GLU A 91 9.48 8.16 4.60
C GLU A 91 8.71 8.23 3.27
N PRO A 92 7.72 7.36 3.01
CA PRO A 92 6.86 7.51 1.83
C PRO A 92 6.00 8.77 1.96
N ASP A 93 5.33 9.15 0.87
CA ASP A 93 4.39 10.27 0.87
C ASP A 93 3.03 9.87 1.46
N LEU A 94 2.69 8.58 1.40
CA LEU A 94 1.49 7.98 2.01
C LEU A 94 1.67 6.50 2.32
N ILE A 95 0.79 5.95 3.16
CA ILE A 95 0.63 4.51 3.38
C ILE A 95 -0.65 4.03 2.67
N ASP A 96 -0.58 2.92 1.96
CA ASP A 96 -1.74 2.32 1.29
C ASP A 96 -2.00 0.90 1.79
N ILE A 97 -3.27 0.53 1.92
CA ILE A 97 -3.69 -0.79 2.37
C ILE A 97 -4.31 -1.56 1.20
N ASN A 98 -3.78 -2.76 0.92
CA ASN A 98 -4.33 -3.63 -0.12
C ASN A 98 -5.47 -4.51 0.44
N PHE A 99 -6.70 -4.17 0.08
CA PHE A 99 -7.89 -5.01 0.26
C PHE A 99 -8.45 -5.53 -1.07
N GLY A 100 -7.61 -5.58 -2.12
CA GLY A 100 -8.06 -5.87 -3.49
C GLY A 100 -7.46 -7.14 -4.12
N CYS A 101 -6.37 -7.68 -3.61
CA CYS A 101 -5.67 -8.80 -4.24
C CYS A 101 -6.49 -10.11 -4.19
N PRO A 102 -6.90 -10.69 -5.34
CA PRO A 102 -7.74 -11.88 -5.39
C PRO A 102 -6.95 -13.20 -5.39
N VAL A 103 -5.62 -13.14 -5.31
CA VAL A 103 -4.78 -14.35 -5.38
C VAL A 103 -5.19 -15.28 -4.25
N LYS A 104 -5.59 -16.52 -4.59
CA LYS A 104 -6.18 -17.50 -3.66
C LYS A 104 -5.39 -17.65 -2.35
N LYS A 105 -4.05 -17.67 -2.42
CA LYS A 105 -3.17 -17.80 -1.25
C LYS A 105 -3.28 -16.63 -0.25
N ILE A 106 -3.64 -15.44 -0.74
CA ILE A 106 -3.82 -14.21 0.04
C ILE A 106 -5.27 -14.12 0.51
N ALA A 107 -6.23 -14.20 -0.43
CA ALA A 107 -7.65 -14.09 -0.16
C ALA A 107 -8.18 -15.13 0.83
N ASN A 108 -7.73 -16.40 0.73
CA ASN A 108 -8.17 -17.46 1.64
C ASN A 108 -7.64 -17.30 3.07
N ARG A 109 -6.63 -16.45 3.29
CA ARG A 109 -6.12 -16.10 4.63
C ARG A 109 -6.80 -14.87 5.23
N GLY A 110 -7.83 -14.32 4.57
CA GLY A 110 -8.50 -13.10 5.02
C GLY A 110 -7.74 -11.80 4.71
N ALA A 111 -6.69 -11.85 3.88
CA ALA A 111 -5.97 -10.67 3.40
C ALA A 111 -6.39 -10.30 1.97
N GLY A 112 -5.98 -9.13 1.47
CA GLY A 112 -6.33 -8.69 0.11
C GLY A 112 -7.86 -8.65 -0.04
N SER A 113 -8.38 -9.20 -1.14
CA SER A 113 -9.84 -9.24 -1.36
C SER A 113 -10.60 -10.10 -0.34
N GLY A 114 -9.91 -11.00 0.37
CA GLY A 114 -10.51 -11.78 1.46
C GLY A 114 -11.01 -10.92 2.61
N MET A 115 -10.44 -9.73 2.80
CA MET A 115 -10.87 -8.77 3.83
C MET A 115 -12.31 -8.29 3.62
N MET A 116 -12.78 -8.24 2.36
CA MET A 116 -14.14 -7.77 2.05
C MET A 116 -15.25 -8.72 2.55
N ARG A 117 -14.91 -9.93 3.00
CA ARG A 117 -15.86 -10.82 3.68
C ARG A 117 -16.22 -10.34 5.09
N ASP A 118 -15.39 -9.47 5.67
CA ASP A 118 -15.55 -8.91 7.01
C ASP A 118 -15.27 -7.40 6.98
N VAL A 119 -16.25 -6.65 6.46
CA VAL A 119 -16.19 -5.17 6.41
C VAL A 119 -15.98 -4.54 7.79
N PRO A 120 -16.60 -5.01 8.89
CA PRO A 120 -16.27 -4.53 10.23
C PRO A 120 -14.77 -4.65 10.57
N LEU A 121 -14.15 -5.79 10.29
CA LEU A 121 -12.70 -5.97 10.47
C LEU A 121 -11.89 -5.04 9.56
N MET A 122 -12.30 -4.88 8.30
CA MET A 122 -11.67 -3.95 7.35
C MET A 122 -11.63 -2.52 7.92
N VAL A 123 -12.76 -2.04 8.44
CA VAL A 123 -12.88 -0.70 9.04
C VAL A 123 -12.04 -0.58 10.31
N ALA A 124 -12.10 -1.58 11.20
CA ALA A 124 -11.33 -1.58 12.44
C ALA A 124 -9.81 -1.57 12.17
N MET A 125 -9.36 -2.34 11.17
CA MET A 125 -7.97 -2.36 10.73
C MET A 125 -7.54 -1.01 10.17
N THR A 126 -8.34 -0.41 9.28
CA THR A 126 -8.02 0.91 8.72
C THR A 126 -7.96 1.98 9.80
N ASP A 127 -8.92 2.01 10.73
CA ASP A 127 -8.93 2.96 11.85
C ASP A 127 -7.69 2.83 12.74
N ALA A 128 -7.30 1.60 13.07
CA ALA A 128 -6.09 1.33 13.86
C ALA A 128 -4.82 1.82 13.15
N ILE A 129 -4.71 1.59 11.84
CA ILE A 129 -3.55 2.05 11.04
C ILE A 129 -3.51 3.57 10.96
N VAL A 130 -4.64 4.23 10.65
CA VAL A 130 -4.77 5.70 10.60
C VAL A 130 -4.31 6.36 11.91
N LYS A 131 -4.65 5.76 13.06
CA LYS A 131 -4.23 6.28 14.38
C LYS A 131 -2.75 6.04 14.69
N SER A 132 -2.08 5.18 13.94
CA SER A 132 -0.74 4.69 14.27
C SER A 132 0.40 5.37 13.50
N VAL A 133 0.07 6.05 12.40
CA VAL A 133 1.02 6.76 11.52
C VAL A 133 0.59 8.23 11.38
N LYS A 134 1.53 9.09 11.00
CA LYS A 134 1.30 10.52 10.74
C LYS A 134 0.99 10.81 9.27
N LEU A 135 1.42 9.92 8.39
CA LEU A 135 1.19 10.05 6.95
C LEU A 135 -0.28 9.79 6.58
N PRO A 136 -0.76 10.33 5.44
CA PRO A 136 -2.07 9.97 4.89
C PRO A 136 -2.16 8.46 4.65
N VAL A 137 -3.31 7.88 4.98
CA VAL A 137 -3.59 6.45 4.75
C VAL A 137 -4.67 6.32 3.68
N THR A 138 -4.40 5.52 2.65
CA THR A 138 -5.35 5.18 1.58
C THR A 138 -5.64 3.68 1.55
N VAL A 139 -6.69 3.31 0.81
CA VAL A 139 -7.12 1.92 0.64
C VAL A 139 -7.33 1.65 -0.85
N LYS A 140 -6.71 0.57 -1.34
CA LYS A 140 -7.01 0.00 -2.66
C LYS A 140 -7.86 -1.26 -2.50
N THR A 141 -9.11 -1.20 -2.94
CA THR A 141 -10.10 -2.29 -2.82
C THR A 141 -10.74 -2.67 -4.17
N ARG A 142 -11.67 -3.63 -4.13
CA ARG A 142 -12.60 -3.98 -5.23
C ARG A 142 -14.03 -3.60 -4.84
N LEU A 143 -14.98 -3.87 -5.72
CA LEU A 143 -16.41 -3.61 -5.48
C LEU A 143 -16.99 -4.48 -4.36
N GLY A 144 -16.58 -5.75 -4.30
CA GLY A 144 -17.10 -6.72 -3.35
C GLY A 144 -16.36 -8.06 -3.43
N TRP A 145 -16.76 -9.00 -2.58
CA TRP A 145 -16.21 -10.35 -2.54
C TRP A 145 -16.76 -11.24 -3.67
N ASP A 146 -18.08 -11.24 -3.84
CA ASP A 146 -18.84 -12.14 -4.71
C ASP A 146 -19.89 -11.45 -5.59
N GLU A 147 -20.42 -10.29 -5.16
CA GLU A 147 -21.31 -9.41 -5.94
C GLU A 147 -20.77 -7.98 -6.05
#